data_AF-A0A2S9VA51-F1
#
_entry.id   AF-A0A2S9VA51-F1
#
_cell.length_a   1.000
_cell.length_b   1.000
_cell.length_c   1.000
_cell.angle_alpha   90.00
_cell.angle_beta   90.00
_cell.angle_gamma   90.00
#
_symmetry.space_group_name_H-M   'P 1'
#
loop_
_entity.id
_entity.type
_entity.pdbx_description
1 polymer ?
#
loop_
_entity_poly.entity_id
_entity_poly.type
_entity_poly.pdbx_seq_one_letter_code
_entity_poly.pdbx_strand_id
1 'polypeptide(L)' 'MQQSDNLAAIWTPYVFYLDGKLSHCGVNSFQLVKTGPDWKIHYLIDNLHGGDCEQFIKQYSTDG' A
#
# COMPACT_ATOMS: atom_id res chain seq x y z
N MET A 1 1.88 10.35 -1.35
CA MET A 1 0.64 10.52 -2.14
C MET A 1 0.88 11.63 -3.16
N GLN A 2 0.43 11.45 -4.40
CA GLN A 2 0.38 12.49 -5.43
C GLN A 2 -1.07 12.65 -5.89
N GLN A 3 -1.57 13.89 -5.99
CA GLN A 3 -2.95 14.17 -6.37
C GLN A 3 -2.99 15.22 -7.49
N SER A 4 -3.88 15.03 -8.47
CA SER A 4 -4.24 15.99 -9.51
C SER A 4 -5.77 15.96 -9.67
N ASP A 5 -6.43 17.05 -9.27
CA ASP A 5 -7.89 17.18 -9.24
C ASP A 5 -8.58 15.97 -8.55
N ASN A 6 -9.37 15.22 -9.32
CA ASN A 6 -10.14 14.06 -8.90
C ASN A 6 -9.38 12.73 -9.09
N LEU A 7 -8.07 12.77 -9.33
CA LEU A 7 -7.19 11.61 -9.43
C LEU A 7 -6.12 11.68 -8.34
N ALA A 8 -5.83 10.53 -7.73
CA ALA A 8 -4.70 10.41 -6.80
C ALA A 8 -3.98 9.07 -6.96
N ALA A 9 -2.66 9.10 -6.76
CA ALA A 9 -1.80 7.93 -6.69
C ALA A 9 -1.16 7.85 -5.29
N ILE A 10 -1.20 6.68 -4.66
CA ILE A 10 -0.55 6.45 -3.37
C ILE A 10 0.20 5.11 -3.38
N TRP A 11 1.44 5.17 -2.91
CA TRP A 11 2.23 3.99 -2.56
C TRP A 11 2.16 3.80 -1.06
N THR A 12 1.82 2.60 -0.63
CA THR A 12 1.70 2.28 0.80
C THR A 12 2.26 0.89 1.08
N PRO A 13 3.11 0.75 2.11
CA PRO A 13 3.61 -0.55 2.52
C PRO A 13 2.46 -1.40 3.08
N TYR A 14 2.53 -2.71 2.86
CA TYR A 14 1.61 -3.68 3.45
C TYR A 14 2.37 -4.84 4.08
N VAL A 15 1.71 -5.48 5.06
CA VAL A 15 2.14 -6.72 5.69
C VAL A 15 0.95 -7.66 5.73
N PHE A 16 1.13 -8.87 5.23
CA PHE A 16 0.09 -9.87 5.16
C PHE A 16 0.36 -11.01 6.15
N TYR A 17 -0.63 -11.28 6.99
CA TYR A 17 -0.62 -12.38 7.96
C TYR A 17 -1.63 -13.44 7.55
N LEU A 18 -1.18 -14.69 7.45
CA LEU A 18 -2.03 -15.86 7.22
C LEU A 18 -2.02 -16.71 8.48
N ASP A 19 -3.20 -16.97 9.06
CA ASP A 19 -3.35 -17.71 10.31
C ASP A 19 -2.48 -17.17 11.46
N GLY A 20 -2.38 -15.85 11.55
CA GLY A 20 -1.57 -15.15 12.56
C GLY A 20 -0.06 -15.20 12.31
N LYS A 21 0.40 -15.81 11.21
CA LYS A 21 1.82 -15.88 10.84
C LYS A 21 2.13 -14.92 9.71
N LEU A 22 3.28 -14.24 9.81
CA LEU A 22 3.80 -13.39 8.73
C LEU A 22 3.98 -14.24 7.48
N SER A 23 3.30 -13.87 6.39
CA SER A 23 3.34 -14.60 5.12
C SER A 23 4.13 -13.84 4.07
N HIS A 24 3.83 -12.55 3.87
CA HIS A 24 4.55 -11.70 2.94
C HIS A 24 4.31 -10.22 3.22
N CYS A 25 5.12 -9.37 2.61
CA CYS A 25 5.07 -7.93 2.72
C CYS A 25 5.38 -7.32 1.35
N GLY A 26 5.10 -6.03 1.21
CA GLY A 26 5.32 -5.37 -0.06
C GLY A 26 4.78 -3.96 -0.09
N VAL A 27 4.68 -3.40 -1.29
CA VAL A 27 4.13 -2.06 -1.51
C VAL A 27 2.94 -2.16 -2.45
N ASN A 28 1.81 -1.59 -2.04
CA ASN A 28 0.67 -1.38 -2.92
C ASN A 28 0.81 -0.03 -3.60
N SER A 29 0.54 0.01 -4.91
CA SER A 29 0.28 1.23 -5.67
C SER A 29 -1.21 1.33 -5.97
N PHE A 30 -1.89 2.27 -5.33
CA PHE A 30 -3.31 2.54 -5.57
C PHE A 30 -3.48 3.74 -6.50
N GLN A 31 -4.33 3.57 -7.51
CA GLN A 31 -4.91 4.68 -8.26
C GLN A 31 -6.33 4.92 -7.77
N LEU A 32 -6.61 6.15 -7.37
CA LEU A 32 -7.89 6.58 -6.80
C LEU A 32 -8.57 7.57 -7.73
N VAL A 33 -9.89 7.45 -7.82
CA VAL A 33 -10.75 8.42 -8.51
C VAL A 33 -11.76 8.97 -7.50
N LYS A 34 -11.93 10.29 -7.46
CA LYS A 34 -12.95 10.94 -6.63
C LYS A 34 -14.30 10.91 -7.35
N THR A 35 -15.29 10.29 -6.72
CA THR A 35 -16.68 10.24 -7.22
C THR A 35 -17.61 10.88 -6.21
N GLY A 36 -18.08 12.11 -6.50
CA GLY A 36 -18.86 12.89 -5.53
C GLY A 36 -17.99 13.30 -4.32
N PRO A 37 -18.44 13.06 -3.08
CA PRO A 37 -17.64 13.37 -1.89
C PRO A 37 -16.53 12.33 -1.64
N ASP A 38 -16.61 11.15 -2.23
CA ASP A 38 -15.79 9.99 -1.83
C ASP A 38 -14.64 9.69 -2.79
N TRP A 39 -13.55 9.18 -2.23
CA TRP A 39 -12.47 8.56 -3.00
C TRP A 39 -12.70 7.06 -3.13
N LYS A 40 -12.50 6.53 -4.34
CA LYS A 40 -12.62 5.10 -4.62
C LYS A 40 -11.33 4.58 -5.24
N ILE A 41 -10.94 3.36 -4.88
CA ILE A 41 -9.85 2.65 -5.54
C ILE A 41 -10.34 2.25 -6.93
N HIS A 42 -9.67 2.74 -7.97
CA HIS A 42 -9.93 2.37 -9.34
C HIS A 42 -9.03 1.23 -9.79
N TYR A 43 -7.77 1.24 -9.37
CA TYR A 43 -6.78 0.23 -9.72
C TYR A 43 -5.79 0.01 -8.57
N LEU A 44 -5.31 -1.22 -8.43
CA LEU A 44 -4.27 -1.62 -7.49
C LEU A 44 -3.23 -2.47 -8.24
N ILE A 45 -1.95 -2.22 -7.92
CA ILE A 45 -0.86 -3.15 -8.17
C ILE A 45 -0.21 -3.47 -6.83
N ASP A 46 0.00 -4.74 -6.54
CA ASP A 46 0.83 -5.22 -5.44
C ASP A 46 2.22 -5.59 -5.96
N ASN A 47 3.26 -5.07 -5.30
CA ASN A 47 4.62 -5.54 -5.49
C ASN A 47 5.06 -6.31 -4.25
N LEU A 48 5.38 -7.59 -4.43
CA LEU A 48 5.93 -8.44 -3.38
C LEU A 48 7.37 -8.02 -3.07
N HIS A 49 7.66 -7.75 -1.80
CA HIS A 49 9.03 -7.54 -1.35
C HIS A 49 9.76 -8.88 -1.30
N GLY A 50 10.88 -9.00 -2.03
CA GLY A 50 11.67 -10.23 -2.08
C GLY A 50 12.63 -10.46 -0.91
N GLY A 51 12.71 -9.54 0.05
CA GLY A 51 13.61 -9.61 1.21
C GLY A 51 12.93 -10.02 2.51
N ASP A 52 13.60 -9.77 3.63
CA ASP A 52 13.10 -10.09 4.97
C ASP A 52 11.99 -9.13 5.40
N CYS A 53 10.78 -9.68 5.59
CA CYS A 53 9.63 -8.88 6.00
C CYS A 53 9.73 -8.30 7.41
N GLU A 54 10.53 -8.87 8.32
CA GLU A 54 10.77 -8.24 9.61
C GLU A 54 11.62 -6.96 9.47
N GLN A 55 12.59 -6.97 8.56
CA GLN A 55 13.37 -5.78 8.23
C GLN A 55 12.52 -4.74 7.50
N PHE A 56 11.68 -5.19 6.56
CA PHE A 56 10.71 -4.34 5.87
C PHE A 56 9.79 -3.63 6.87
N ILE A 57 9.23 -4.36 7.84
CA ILE A 57 8.40 -3.77 8.91
C ILE A 57 9.17 -2.68 9.66
N LYS A 58 10.41 -2.94 10.07
CA LYS A 58 11.22 -1.94 10.80
C LYS A 58 11.47 -0.69 9.97
N GLN A 59 11.73 -0.85 8.67
CA GLN A 59 11.95 0.26 7.75
C GLN A 59 10.69 1.15 7.61
N TYR A 60 9.51 0.53 7.48
CA TYR A 60 8.27 1.26 7.18
C TYR A 60 7.43 1.63 8.42
N SER A 61 7.80 1.15 9.61
CA SER A 61 7.11 1.49 10.87
C SER A 61 7.58 2.80 11.50
N THR A 62 8.66 3.40 10.99
CA THR A 62 9.20 4.68 11.47
C THR A 62 8.69 5.89 10.70
N ASP A 63 7.97 5.68 9.60
CA ASP A 63 7.47 6.73 8.70
C ASP A 63 6.06 7.24 9.10
N GLY A 64 5.63 6.97 10.33
CA GLY A 64 4.33 7.36 10.90
C GLY A 64 4.43 8.47 11.93
#